data_AF-A0A9E4A6J2-F1
#
_entry.id   AF-A0A9E4A6J2-F1
#
_cell.length_a   1.000
_cell.length_b   1.000
_cell.length_c   1.000
_cell.angle_alpha   90.00
_cell.angle_beta   90.00
_cell.angle_gamma   90.00
#
_symmetry.space_group_name_H-M   'P 1'
#
loop_
_entity.id
_entity.type
_entity.pdbx_description
1 polymer ?
#
loop_
_entity_poly.entity_id
_entity_poly.type
_entity_poly.pdbx_seq_one_letter_code
_entity_poly.pdbx_strand_id
1 'polypeptide(L)' 'MNYKRGDVVLVRFPFTDLTTTKKRPALVISTDFYNQSQVNQLLR' A
#
# COMPACT_ATOMS: atom_id res chain seq x y z
N MET A 1 10.59 -2.52 -3.93
CA MET A 1 9.73 -3.52 -3.26
C MET A 1 8.64 -3.89 -4.25
N ASN A 2 8.52 -5.16 -4.63
CA ASN A 2 7.53 -5.63 -5.59
C ASN A 2 6.36 -6.26 -4.83
N TYR A 3 5.25 -5.54 -4.70
CA TYR A 3 4.05 -6.03 -4.04
C TYR A 3 3.26 -6.95 -4.97
N LYS A 4 2.84 -8.11 -4.45
CA LYS A 4 1.98 -9.04 -5.19
C LYS A 4 0.57 -9.00 -4.65
N ARG A 5 -0.39 -9.33 -5.51
CA ARG A 5 -1.78 -9.53 -5.09
C ARG A 5 -1.83 -10.60 -4.00
N GLY A 6 -2.52 -10.30 -2.90
CA GLY A 6 -2.63 -11.19 -1.74
C GLY A 6 -1.59 -10.94 -0.64
N ASP A 7 -0.56 -10.12 -0.89
CA ASP A 7 0.36 -9.72 0.18
C ASP A 7 -0.36 -8.91 1.26
N VAL A 8 0.01 -9.15 2.52
CA VAL A 8 -0.43 -8.35 3.66
C VAL A 8 0.71 -7.42 4.07
N VAL A 9 0.47 -6.12 4.00
CA VAL A 9 1.45 -5.08 4.29
C VAL A 9 1.00 -4.21 5.46
N LEU A 10 1.96 -3.70 6.24
CA LEU A 10 1.66 -2.77 7.33
C LEU A 10 1.66 -1.34 6.81
N VAL A 11 0.52 -0.66 6.92
CA VAL A 11 0.38 0.75 6.56
C VAL A 11 0.08 1.60 7.80
N ARG A 12 0.50 2.87 7.78
CA ARG A 12 0.04 3.84 8.77
C ARG A 12 -1.34 4.31 8.34
N PHE A 13 -2.34 4.02 9.16
CA PHE A 13 -3.71 4.44 8.92
C PHE A 13 -4.12 5.44 10.01
N PRO A 14 -4.64 6.61 9.64
CA PRO A 14 -5.05 7.61 10.62
C PRO A 14 -6.25 7.13 11.43
N PHE A 15 -6.43 7.67 12.63
CA PHE A 15 -7.72 7.59 13.30
C PHE A 15 -8.73 8.54 12.64
N THR A 16 -10.01 8.36 12.97
CA THR A 16 -11.11 9.16 12.41
C THR A 16 -10.94 10.66 12.63
N ASP A 17 -10.29 11.05 13.72
CA ASP A 17 -9.99 12.45 14.06
C ASP A 17 -8.69 12.98 13.40
N LEU A 18 -7.99 12.14 12.63
CA LEU A 18 -6.74 12.45 11.92
C LEU A 18 -5.57 12.94 12.81
N THR A 19 -5.69 12.88 14.13
CA THR A 19 -4.69 13.42 15.06
C THR A 19 -3.48 12.52 15.21
N THR A 20 -3.68 11.20 15.06
CA THR A 20 -2.65 10.19 15.25
C THR A 20 -2.82 9.05 14.24
N THR A 21 -1.78 8.23 14.07
CA THR A 21 -1.79 7.08 13.16
C THR A 21 -1.49 5.79 13.91
N LYS A 22 -2.10 4.69 13.46
CA LYS A 22 -1.79 3.32 13.93
C LYS A 22 -1.32 2.47 12.76
N LYS A 23 -0.43 1.50 13.04
CA LYS A 23 -0.07 0.48 12.06
C LYS A 23 -1.22 -0.50 11.93
N ARG A 24 -1.75 -0.66 10.71
CA ARG A 24 -2.82 -1.60 10.40
C ARG A 24 -2.39 -2.51 9.24
N PRO A 25 -2.69 -3.81 9.29
CA PRO A 25 -2.50 -4.68 8.14
C PRO A 25 -3.48 -4.28 7.03
N ALA A 26 -2.99 -4.25 5.79
CA ALA A 26 -3.77 -4.01 4.59
C ALA A 26 -3.46 -5.12 3.56
N LEU A 27 -4.48 -5.51 2.80
CA LEU A 27 -4.36 -6.52 1.75
C LEU A 27 -4.12 -5.84 0.40
N VAL A 28 -3.13 -6.31 -0.35
CA VAL A 28 -2.88 -5.86 -1.73
C VAL A 28 -3.89 -6.56 -2.65
N ILE A 29 -4.82 -5.78 -3.23
CA ILE A 29 -5.86 -6.30 -4.14
C ILE A 29 -5.58 -6.03 -5.62
N SER A 30 -4.68 -5.08 -5.91
CA SER A 30 -4.24 -4.71 -7.25
C SER A 30 -3.46 -5.85 -7.91
N THR A 31 -3.49 -5.89 -9.24
CA THR A 31 -2.76 -6.90 -10.02
C THR A 31 -1.26 -6.66 -9.98
N ASP A 32 -0.48 -7.73 -10.13
CA ASP A 32 0.98 -7.66 -10.14
C ASP A 32 1.51 -6.73 -11.26
N PHE A 33 0.87 -6.73 -12.43
CA PHE A 33 1.18 -5.81 -13.52
C PHE A 33 0.98 -4.33 -13.11
N TYR A 34 -0.12 -4.03 -12.42
CA TYR A 34 -0.38 -2.68 -11.94
C TYR A 34 0.65 -2.26 -10.88
N ASN A 35 0.96 -3.15 -9.93
CA ASN A 35 1.95 -2.87 -8.88
C ASN A 35 3.36 -2.63 -9.45
N GLN A 36 3.74 -3.34 -10.52
CA GLN A 36 5.03 -3.19 -11.20
C GLN A 36 5.11 -1.91 -12.04
N SER A 37 4.04 -1.54 -12.73
CA SER A 37 4.01 -0.36 -13.60
C SER A 37 3.98 0.96 -12.81
N GLN A 38 3.35 1.00 -11.63
CA GLN A 38 3.31 2.17 -10.75
C GLN A 38 4.69 2.55 -10.19
N VAL A 39 5.59 1.57 -9.95
CA VAL A 39 6.97 1.85 -9.52
C VAL A 39 7.69 2.76 -10.53
N ASN A 40 7.38 2.64 -11.82
CA ASN A 40 7.97 3.48 -12.87
C ASN A 40 7.32 4.86 -13.02
N GLN A 41 6.14 5.12 -12.44
CA GLN A 41 5.45 6.41 -12.57
C GLN A 41 5.78 7.41 -11.45
N LEU A 42 6.21 6.94 -10.27
CA LEU A 42 6.64 7.82 -9.17
C LEU A 42 8.05 8.40 -9.34
N LEU A 43 8.77 8.00 -10.40
CA LEU A 43 10.12 8.45 -10.75
C LEU A 43 10.15 9.40 -11.96
N ARG A 44 9.01 10.00 -12.33
CA ARG A 44 8.90 11.03 -13.38
C ARG A 44 8.39 12.35 -12.83
#